data_AF-A0A259SXK9-F1
#
_entry.id   AF-A0A259SXK9-F1
#
_cell.length_a   1.000
_cell.length_b   1.000
_cell.length_c   1.000
_cell.angle_alpha   90.00
_cell.angle_beta   90.00
_cell.angle_gamma   90.00
#
_symmetry.space_group_name_H-M   'P 1'
#
loop_
_entity.id
_entity.type
_entity.pdbx_description
1 polymer ?
#
loop_
_entity_poly.entity_id
_entity_poly.type
_entity_poly.pdbx_seq_one_letter_code
_entity_poly.pdbx_strand_id
1 'polypeptide(L)'
;GDPQLHSLADVDGATIFPHPAGALPDRYTGFDDDIAEYPDWVRRNPGATIATIPELEDGLAGLEETRRIDLERWMDELGLDAVAFPAVADVGPADMDVNPASADLGWRNGTWIANGNLPMRHLGIPSVTVPMGLMADIGMPIGLTFIGRAYDDTALLRLGAGFEAIGADGDRRTEPPRTPRL
;
A
#
# COMPACT_ATOMS: atom_id res chain seq x y z
N GLY A 1 15.13 7.22 19.11
CA GLY A 1 15.28 5.76 19.15
C GLY A 1 15.57 5.32 20.56
N ASP A 2 15.39 4.04 20.86
CA ASP A 2 15.83 3.44 22.12
C ASP A 2 17.36 3.53 22.21
N PRO A 3 17.93 4.17 23.24
CA PRO A 3 19.38 4.30 23.38
C PRO A 3 20.09 2.97 23.68
N GLN A 4 19.37 1.89 23.98
CA GLN A 4 19.94 0.56 24.24
C GLN A 4 19.94 -0.37 23.02
N LEU A 5 19.23 0.01 21.94
CA LEU A 5 19.18 -0.77 20.71
C LEU A 5 20.08 -0.13 19.66
N HIS A 6 21.14 -0.85 19.27
CA HIS A 6 22.15 -0.35 18.34
C HIS A 6 22.14 -1.10 17.00
N SER A 7 21.45 -2.24 16.94
CA SER A 7 21.29 -3.04 15.74
C SER A 7 19.98 -3.82 15.76
N LEU A 8 19.47 -4.20 14.58
CA LEU A 8 18.37 -5.17 14.47
C LEU A 8 18.75 -6.53 15.08
N ALA A 9 20.05 -6.83 15.16
CA ALA A 9 20.57 -8.04 15.81
C ALA A 9 20.22 -8.12 17.32
N ASP A 10 19.98 -6.97 17.96
CA ASP A 10 19.66 -6.88 19.39
C ASP A 10 18.16 -7.08 19.67
N VAL A 11 17.33 -7.16 18.62
CA VAL A 11 15.87 -7.29 18.72
C VAL A 11 15.47 -8.77 18.83
N ASP A 12 14.57 -9.08 19.77
CA ASP A 12 13.90 -10.37 19.79
C ASP A 12 12.81 -10.39 18.70
N GLY A 13 13.03 -11.21 17.66
CA GLY A 13 12.12 -11.36 16.53
C GLY A 13 10.69 -11.73 16.93
N ALA A 14 10.51 -12.50 18.00
CA ALA A 14 9.19 -12.89 18.50
C ALA A 14 8.36 -11.71 19.03
N THR A 15 8.99 -10.54 19.22
CA THR A 15 8.33 -9.30 19.64
C THR A 15 7.92 -8.41 18.45
N ILE A 16 8.25 -8.81 17.22
CA ILE A 16 7.84 -8.15 15.98
C ILE A 16 6.50 -8.72 15.55
N PHE A 17 5.48 -7.86 15.42
CA PHE A 17 4.09 -8.25 15.10
C PHE A 17 3.55 -9.43 15.93
N PRO A 18 3.58 -9.36 17.27
CA PRO A 18 3.09 -10.44 18.10
C PRO A 18 1.58 -10.61 17.86
N HIS A 19 1.18 -11.85 17.57
CA HIS A 19 -0.21 -12.15 17.27
C HIS A 19 -1.10 -11.89 18.50
N PRO A 20 -2.13 -11.02 18.40
CA PRO A 20 -3.02 -10.77 19.53
C PRO A 20 -3.73 -12.05 19.98
N ALA A 21 -3.91 -12.19 21.29
CA ALA A 21 -4.61 -13.34 21.86
C ALA A 21 -6.08 -13.35 21.40
N GLY A 22 -6.51 -14.47 20.81
CA GLY A 22 -7.87 -14.64 20.32
C GLY A 22 -8.13 -14.09 18.91
N ALA A 23 -7.14 -13.44 18.28
CA ALA A 23 -7.25 -13.07 16.89
C ALA A 23 -7.16 -14.31 15.98
N LEU A 24 -7.81 -14.23 14.83
CA LEU A 24 -7.74 -15.17 13.72
C LEU A 24 -6.38 -15.04 13.02
N PRO A 25 -5.88 -16.13 12.42
CA PRO A 25 -4.61 -16.09 11.70
C PRO A 25 -4.69 -15.18 10.48
N ASP A 26 -3.60 -14.44 10.26
CA ASP A 26 -3.39 -13.70 9.03
C ASP A 26 -3.34 -14.63 7.80
N ARG A 27 -3.73 -14.11 6.63
CA ARG A 27 -3.85 -14.89 5.38
C ARG A 27 -2.94 -14.37 4.27
N TYR A 28 -1.66 -14.14 4.57
CA TYR A 28 -0.62 -13.73 3.60
C TYR A 28 -0.27 -14.83 2.57
N THR A 29 -1.27 -15.25 1.79
CA THR A 29 -1.10 -16.29 0.78
C THR A 29 -0.07 -15.82 -0.26
N GLY A 30 1.01 -16.60 -0.45
CA GLY A 30 2.10 -16.27 -1.38
C GLY A 30 3.29 -15.54 -0.75
N PHE A 31 3.30 -15.35 0.57
CA PHE A 31 4.43 -14.84 1.33
C PHE A 31 4.87 -15.90 2.34
N ASP A 32 5.97 -16.59 2.06
CA ASP A 32 6.53 -17.62 2.95
C ASP A 32 7.52 -17.03 3.96
N ASP A 33 7.92 -15.77 3.79
CA ASP A 33 8.89 -15.08 4.64
C ASP A 33 8.19 -14.32 5.78
N ASP A 34 8.75 -14.38 6.98
CA ASP A 34 8.28 -13.62 8.15
C ASP A 34 9.32 -12.57 8.55
N ILE A 35 8.86 -11.32 8.70
CA ILE A 35 9.71 -10.21 9.12
C ILE A 35 10.32 -10.43 10.52
N ALA A 36 9.68 -11.25 11.36
CA ALA A 36 10.21 -11.69 12.64
C ALA A 36 11.54 -12.46 12.53
N GLU A 37 11.89 -12.97 11.35
CA GLU A 37 13.14 -13.71 11.11
C GLU A 37 14.35 -12.81 10.79
N TYR A 38 14.13 -11.53 10.46
CA TYR A 38 15.23 -10.63 10.07
C TYR A 38 16.28 -10.42 11.17
N PRO A 39 15.95 -10.30 12.47
CA PRO A 39 16.97 -10.24 13.52
C PRO A 39 17.95 -11.42 13.49
N ASP A 40 17.44 -12.64 13.30
CA ASP A 40 18.24 -13.85 13.15
C ASP A 40 19.07 -13.84 11.87
N TRP A 41 18.52 -13.33 10.77
CA TRP A 41 19.26 -13.15 9.53
C TRP A 41 20.42 -12.15 9.71
N VAL A 42 20.20 -11.00 10.34
CA VAL A 42 21.24 -9.99 10.59
C VAL A 42 22.34 -10.53 11.50
N ARG A 43 21.97 -11.27 12.57
CA ARG A 43 22.95 -11.95 13.44
C ARG A 43 23.87 -12.91 12.68
N ARG A 44 23.32 -13.63 11.69
CA ARG A 44 24.08 -14.56 10.84
C ARG A 44 24.91 -13.86 9.77
N ASN A 45 24.58 -12.60 9.45
CA ASN A 45 25.18 -11.84 8.35
C ASN A 45 25.67 -10.44 8.82
N PRO A 46 26.55 -10.35 9.84
CA PRO A 46 26.91 -9.07 10.47
C PRO A 46 27.68 -8.08 9.56
N GLY A 47 28.21 -8.56 8.44
CA GLY A 47 28.90 -7.74 7.43
C GLY A 47 28.11 -7.51 6.15
N ALA A 48 26.85 -7.96 6.09
CA ALA A 48 26.02 -7.75 4.91
C ALA A 48 25.76 -6.24 4.72
N THR A 49 26.00 -5.80 3.49
CA THR A 49 25.66 -4.46 3.03
C THR A 49 24.78 -4.58 1.80
N ILE A 50 24.10 -3.51 1.42
CA ILE A 50 23.32 -3.46 0.17
C ILE A 50 24.18 -3.90 -1.02
N ALA A 51 25.45 -3.45 -1.07
CA ALA A 51 26.38 -3.78 -2.16
C ALA A 51 26.81 -5.26 -2.21
N THR A 52 26.58 -6.02 -1.14
CA THR A 52 26.95 -7.45 -1.08
C THR A 52 25.76 -8.38 -1.30
N ILE A 53 24.54 -7.83 -1.49
CA ILE A 53 23.35 -8.63 -1.78
C ILE A 53 23.49 -9.20 -3.20
N PRO A 54 23.50 -10.54 -3.36
CA PRO A 54 23.53 -11.16 -4.67
C PRO A 54 22.39 -10.67 -5.56
N GLU A 55 22.67 -10.52 -6.87
CA GLU A 55 21.71 -10.10 -7.90
C GLU A 55 21.02 -8.74 -7.68
N LEU A 56 21.41 -7.94 -6.68
CA LEU A 56 20.70 -6.68 -6.37
C LEU A 56 20.73 -5.69 -7.55
N GLU A 57 21.89 -5.52 -8.18
CA GLU A 57 22.02 -4.59 -9.33
C GLU A 57 21.09 -5.01 -10.47
N ASP A 58 21.13 -6.28 -10.87
CA ASP A 58 20.27 -6.83 -11.92
C ASP A 58 18.78 -6.78 -11.52
N GLY A 59 18.48 -7.02 -10.23
CA GLY A 59 17.13 -6.93 -9.68
C GLY A 59 16.56 -5.51 -9.77
N LEU A 60 17.35 -4.50 -9.39
CA LEU A 60 16.97 -3.09 -9.52
C LEU A 60 16.75 -2.71 -10.99
N ALA A 61 17.67 -3.09 -11.89
CA ALA A 61 17.51 -2.85 -13.32
C ALA A 61 16.25 -3.53 -13.89
N GLY A 62 15.95 -4.74 -13.42
CA GLY A 62 14.75 -5.48 -13.77
C GLY A 62 13.46 -4.78 -13.34
N LEU A 63 13.39 -4.24 -12.11
CA LEU A 63 12.22 -3.50 -11.63
C LEU A 63 11.93 -2.26 -12.50
N GLU A 64 12.97 -1.52 -12.87
CA GLU A 64 12.84 -0.34 -13.74
C GLU A 64 12.38 -0.74 -15.15
N GLU A 65 12.94 -1.81 -15.71
CA GLU A 65 12.56 -2.29 -17.04
C GLU A 65 11.13 -2.82 -17.08
N THR A 66 10.67 -3.50 -16.02
CA THR A 66 9.28 -3.93 -15.89
C THR A 66 8.34 -2.72 -15.88
N ARG A 67 8.63 -1.66 -15.09
CA ARG A 67 7.84 -0.42 -15.13
C ARG A 67 7.82 0.18 -16.56
N ARG A 68 8.98 0.24 -17.20
CA ARG A 68 9.13 0.87 -18.52
C ARG A 68 8.33 0.15 -19.61
N ILE A 69 8.26 -1.18 -19.58
CA ILE A 69 7.50 -1.97 -20.55
C ILE A 69 6.00 -1.96 -20.22
N ASP A 70 5.64 -2.36 -19.00
CA ASP A 70 4.26 -2.72 -18.69
C ASP A 70 3.39 -1.51 -18.35
N LEU A 71 3.99 -0.39 -17.94
CA LEU A 71 3.28 0.85 -17.67
C LEU A 71 3.59 1.93 -18.73
N GLU A 72 4.84 2.37 -18.82
CA GLU A 72 5.16 3.61 -19.55
C GLU A 72 4.97 3.45 -21.06
N ARG A 73 5.53 2.39 -21.65
CA ARG A 73 5.32 2.08 -23.08
C ARG A 73 3.84 1.83 -23.39
N TRP A 74 3.15 1.07 -22.53
CA TRP A 74 1.73 0.81 -22.72
C TRP A 74 0.88 2.10 -22.67
N MET A 75 1.18 3.01 -21.75
CA MET A 75 0.54 4.33 -21.70
C MET A 75 0.84 5.17 -22.95
N ASP A 76 2.07 5.14 -23.46
CA ASP A 76 2.45 5.84 -24.68
C ASP A 76 1.72 5.29 -25.91
N GLU A 77 1.63 3.96 -26.04
CA GLU A 77 0.94 3.28 -27.14
C GLU A 77 -0.56 3.61 -27.17
N LEU A 78 -1.18 3.77 -26.00
CA LEU A 78 -2.59 4.13 -25.85
C LEU A 78 -2.83 5.64 -25.79
N GLY A 79 -1.79 6.47 -25.75
CA GLY A 79 -1.90 7.91 -25.58
C GLY A 79 -2.55 8.34 -24.25
N LEU A 80 -2.26 7.62 -23.17
CA LEU A 80 -2.81 7.90 -21.83
C LEU A 80 -1.94 8.91 -21.07
N ASP A 81 -2.60 9.92 -20.50
CA ASP A 81 -1.97 10.86 -19.56
C ASP A 81 -1.85 10.28 -18.15
N ALA A 82 -2.84 9.48 -17.73
CA ALA A 82 -2.87 8.80 -16.44
C ALA A 82 -3.81 7.59 -16.49
N VAL A 83 -3.71 6.70 -15.49
CA VAL A 83 -4.70 5.65 -15.21
C VAL A 83 -5.39 5.98 -13.90
N ALA A 84 -6.72 5.82 -13.85
CA ALA A 84 -7.51 6.09 -12.66
C ALA A 84 -8.38 4.91 -12.25
N PHE A 85 -8.44 4.60 -10.95
CA PHE A 85 -9.24 3.51 -10.40
C PHE A 85 -9.58 3.74 -8.91
N PRO A 86 -10.66 3.14 -8.38
CA PRO A 86 -10.97 3.21 -6.95
C PRO A 86 -9.79 2.70 -6.11
N ALA A 87 -9.45 3.40 -5.03
CA ALA A 87 -8.28 3.09 -4.20
C ALA A 87 -8.37 1.68 -3.57
N VAL A 88 -9.58 1.26 -3.19
CA VAL A 88 -9.89 -0.06 -2.64
C VAL A 88 -11.14 -0.60 -3.34
N ALA A 89 -11.33 -1.92 -3.29
CA ALA A 89 -12.54 -2.58 -3.77
C ALA A 89 -13.66 -2.59 -2.71
N ASP A 90 -13.31 -2.65 -1.43
CA ASP A 90 -14.24 -2.67 -0.29
C ASP A 90 -13.52 -2.23 1.01
N VAL A 91 -14.23 -2.21 2.13
CA VAL A 91 -13.70 -1.95 3.48
C VAL A 91 -13.98 -3.13 4.42
N GLY A 92 -12.94 -3.63 5.09
CA GLY A 92 -13.07 -4.72 6.06
C GLY A 92 -13.90 -4.31 7.28
N PRO A 93 -14.82 -5.16 7.78
CA PRO A 93 -15.50 -4.91 9.04
C PRO A 93 -14.52 -4.82 10.21
N ALA A 94 -14.86 -4.00 11.21
CA ALA A 94 -13.96 -3.70 12.33
C ALA A 94 -13.67 -4.89 13.26
N ASP A 95 -14.45 -5.98 13.17
CA ASP A 95 -14.30 -7.21 13.96
C ASP A 95 -13.63 -8.36 13.18
N MET A 96 -13.01 -8.06 12.03
CA MET A 96 -12.40 -9.07 11.15
C MET A 96 -11.22 -9.83 11.77
N ASP A 97 -10.65 -9.32 12.86
CA ASP A 97 -9.62 -9.98 13.64
C ASP A 97 -10.17 -11.14 14.47
N VAL A 98 -11.45 -11.17 14.83
CA VAL A 98 -12.03 -12.22 15.69
C VAL A 98 -13.24 -12.95 15.08
N ASN A 99 -13.85 -12.38 14.04
CA ASN A 99 -15.04 -12.92 13.38
C ASN A 99 -14.67 -13.54 12.01
N PRO A 100 -14.81 -14.87 11.83
CA PRO A 100 -14.43 -15.53 10.57
C PRO A 100 -15.15 -15.00 9.33
N ALA A 101 -16.42 -14.63 9.45
CA ALA A 101 -17.18 -14.09 8.31
C ALA A 101 -16.69 -12.69 7.91
N SER A 102 -16.35 -11.86 8.88
CA SER A 102 -15.74 -10.54 8.64
C SER A 102 -14.32 -10.69 8.06
N ALA A 103 -13.54 -11.65 8.56
CA ALA A 103 -12.22 -11.98 8.01
C ALA A 103 -12.31 -12.39 6.54
N ASP A 104 -13.30 -13.21 6.15
CA ASP A 104 -13.52 -13.62 4.77
C ASP A 104 -13.83 -12.45 3.81
N LEU A 105 -14.32 -11.33 4.33
CA LEU A 105 -14.52 -10.09 3.58
C LEU A 105 -13.23 -9.26 3.53
N GLY A 106 -12.62 -9.05 4.70
CA GLY A 106 -11.42 -8.21 4.84
C GLY A 106 -10.19 -8.75 4.11
N TRP A 107 -10.02 -10.08 4.02
CA TRP A 107 -8.89 -10.72 3.34
C TRP A 107 -9.07 -10.87 1.81
N ARG A 108 -10.13 -10.31 1.22
CA ARG A 108 -10.32 -10.34 -0.25
C ARG A 108 -9.33 -9.41 -0.93
N ASN A 109 -8.91 -9.81 -2.13
CA ASN A 109 -8.06 -8.98 -2.98
C ASN A 109 -8.77 -7.66 -3.31
N GLY A 110 -8.05 -6.54 -3.14
CA GLY A 110 -8.62 -5.18 -3.23
C GLY A 110 -9.17 -4.61 -1.91
N THR A 111 -9.33 -5.44 -0.87
CA THR A 111 -9.76 -5.01 0.48
C THR A 111 -8.60 -5.06 1.48
N TRP A 112 -7.90 -6.20 1.56
CA TRP A 112 -6.77 -6.38 2.48
C TRP A 112 -5.57 -5.50 2.14
N ILE A 113 -5.41 -5.23 0.83
CA ILE A 113 -4.43 -4.34 0.23
C ILE A 113 -5.20 -3.54 -0.83
N ALA A 114 -4.87 -2.27 -0.94
CA ALA A 114 -5.41 -1.37 -1.95
C ALA A 114 -5.25 -1.93 -3.38
N ASN A 115 -6.15 -1.52 -4.29
CA ASN A 115 -6.12 -1.94 -5.69
C ASN A 115 -4.74 -1.64 -6.30
N GLY A 116 -4.17 -2.64 -6.97
CA GLY A 116 -2.82 -2.60 -7.54
C GLY A 116 -1.79 -3.47 -6.81
N ASN A 117 -2.05 -3.89 -5.57
CA ASN A 117 -1.15 -4.76 -4.78
C ASN A 117 0.32 -4.25 -4.75
N LEU A 118 1.30 -5.16 -4.77
CA LEU A 118 2.73 -4.86 -4.63
C LEU A 118 3.35 -4.09 -5.80
N PRO A 119 3.00 -4.35 -7.09
CA PRO A 119 3.63 -3.68 -8.23
C PRO A 119 3.72 -2.16 -8.10
N MET A 120 2.70 -1.54 -7.52
CA MET A 120 2.64 -0.10 -7.29
C MET A 120 3.88 0.47 -6.59
N ARG A 121 4.39 -0.27 -5.58
CA ARG A 121 5.57 0.14 -4.79
C ARG A 121 6.84 -0.54 -5.26
N HIS A 122 6.78 -1.81 -5.63
CA HIS A 122 7.92 -2.53 -6.18
C HIS A 122 8.52 -1.86 -7.41
N LEU A 123 7.66 -1.32 -8.28
CA LEU A 123 8.08 -0.71 -9.53
C LEU A 123 8.25 0.81 -9.42
N GLY A 124 8.12 1.42 -8.24
CA GLY A 124 8.27 2.88 -8.09
C GLY A 124 7.24 3.70 -8.86
N ILE A 125 5.99 3.22 -8.98
CA ILE A 125 4.93 3.90 -9.73
C ILE A 125 4.36 5.05 -8.87
N PRO A 126 4.42 6.32 -9.33
CA PRO A 126 3.85 7.44 -8.59
C PRO A 126 2.32 7.41 -8.62
N SER A 127 1.71 7.85 -7.53
CA SER A 127 0.25 7.84 -7.38
C SER A 127 -0.26 8.99 -6.52
N VAL A 128 -1.41 9.56 -6.90
CA VAL A 128 -2.16 10.56 -6.12
C VAL A 128 -3.57 10.04 -5.89
N THR A 129 -4.03 10.04 -4.64
CA THR A 129 -5.39 9.62 -4.27
C THR A 129 -6.17 10.81 -3.71
N VAL A 130 -7.38 11.01 -4.22
CA VAL A 130 -8.32 12.07 -3.80
C VAL A 130 -9.66 11.46 -3.40
N PRO A 131 -10.50 12.15 -2.61
CA PRO A 131 -11.82 11.64 -2.22
C PRO A 131 -12.71 11.42 -3.46
N MET A 132 -13.21 10.20 -3.64
CA MET A 132 -14.18 9.86 -4.68
C MET A 132 -15.62 10.03 -4.17
N GLY A 133 -15.86 9.84 -2.87
CA GLY A 133 -17.15 10.04 -2.22
C GLY A 133 -17.34 9.15 -1.00
N LEU A 134 -18.58 9.06 -0.54
CA LEU A 134 -19.02 8.11 0.48
C LEU A 134 -19.82 6.97 -0.16
N MET A 135 -19.60 5.74 0.31
CA MET A 135 -20.46 4.60 0.02
C MET A 135 -21.85 4.87 0.63
N ALA A 136 -22.89 4.91 -0.19
CA ALA A 136 -24.22 5.39 0.23
C ALA A 136 -24.92 4.48 1.25
N ASP A 137 -24.55 3.20 1.28
CA ASP A 137 -25.10 2.15 2.13
C ASP A 137 -24.48 2.11 3.53
N ILE A 138 -23.16 2.33 3.64
CA ILE A 138 -22.42 2.22 4.92
C ILE A 138 -21.75 3.53 5.39
N GLY A 139 -21.79 4.59 4.58
CA GLY A 139 -21.25 5.90 4.91
C GLY A 139 -19.72 5.99 4.99
N MET A 140 -19.00 4.99 4.47
CA MET A 140 -17.54 4.95 4.47
C MET A 140 -16.95 5.70 3.27
N PRO A 141 -15.88 6.49 3.46
CA PRO A 141 -15.22 7.17 2.34
C PRO A 141 -14.45 6.20 1.46
N ILE A 142 -14.44 6.47 0.16
CA ILE A 142 -13.62 5.79 -0.83
C ILE A 142 -12.83 6.82 -1.66
N GLY A 143 -11.57 6.49 -1.98
CA GLY A 143 -10.69 7.33 -2.80
C GLY A 143 -10.68 6.94 -4.27
N LEU A 144 -10.32 7.88 -5.13
CA LEU A 144 -9.95 7.66 -6.53
C LEU A 144 -8.43 7.86 -6.63
N THR A 145 -7.71 6.84 -7.10
CA THR A 145 -6.26 6.87 -7.28
C THR A 145 -5.95 7.12 -8.75
N PHE A 146 -5.09 8.10 -9.02
CA PHE A 146 -4.42 8.33 -10.30
C PHE A 146 -2.99 7.82 -10.22
N ILE A 147 -2.54 7.13 -11.27
CA ILE A 147 -1.13 6.77 -11.48
C ILE A 147 -0.64 7.22 -12.86
N GLY A 148 0.67 7.32 -12.99
CA GLY A 148 1.31 7.69 -14.24
C GLY A 148 2.75 7.24 -14.31
N ARG A 149 3.47 7.79 -15.28
CA ARG A 149 4.88 7.50 -15.55
C ARG A 149 5.76 7.92 -14.37
N ALA A 150 6.91 7.27 -14.20
CA ALA A 150 7.86 7.70 -13.19
C ALA A 150 8.26 9.17 -13.40
N TYR A 151 8.39 9.89 -12.28
CA TYR A 151 8.76 11.31 -12.22
C TYR A 151 7.73 12.29 -12.80
N ASP A 152 6.52 11.84 -13.17
CA ASP A 152 5.42 12.70 -13.64
C ASP A 152 4.51 13.18 -12.49
N ASP A 153 5.04 13.19 -11.27
CA ASP A 153 4.34 13.49 -10.02
C ASP A 153 3.59 14.83 -10.07
N THR A 154 4.16 15.84 -10.73
CA THR A 154 3.54 17.16 -10.84
C THR A 154 2.27 17.11 -11.72
N ALA A 155 2.25 16.30 -12.79
CA ALA A 155 1.06 16.13 -13.60
C ALA A 155 -0.03 15.39 -12.81
N LEU A 156 0.33 14.35 -12.07
CA LEU A 156 -0.61 13.62 -11.20
C LEU A 156 -1.21 14.51 -10.11
N LEU A 157 -0.39 15.37 -9.47
CA LEU A 157 -0.88 16.34 -8.49
C LEU A 157 -1.87 17.34 -9.12
N ARG A 158 -1.60 17.80 -10.35
CA ARG A 158 -2.53 18.68 -11.08
C ARG A 158 -3.83 17.96 -11.42
N LEU A 159 -3.77 16.69 -11.84
CA LEU A 159 -4.96 15.89 -12.11
C LEU A 159 -5.81 15.70 -10.85
N GLY A 160 -5.18 15.35 -9.72
CA GLY A 160 -5.85 15.24 -8.43
C GLY A 160 -6.54 16.54 -8.02
N ALA A 161 -5.81 17.66 -8.05
CA ALA A 161 -6.36 18.97 -7.73
C ALA A 161 -7.49 19.39 -8.69
N GLY A 162 -7.36 19.09 -9.98
CA GLY A 162 -8.41 19.32 -10.98
C GLY A 162 -9.67 18.50 -10.72
N PHE A 163 -9.51 17.23 -10.33
CA PHE A 163 -10.63 16.37 -9.96
C PHE A 163 -11.34 16.84 -8.68
N GLU A 164 -10.60 17.31 -7.68
CA GLU A 164 -11.21 17.89 -6.49
C GLU A 164 -11.99 19.17 -6.83
N ALA A 165 -11.45 20.02 -7.71
CA ALA A 165 -12.04 21.31 -8.07
C ALA A 165 -13.37 21.21 -8.86
N ILE A 166 -13.69 20.07 -9.49
CA ILE A 166 -14.98 19.86 -10.16
C ILE A 166 -16.12 19.50 -9.18
N GLY A 167 -15.82 19.22 -7.92
CA GLY A 167 -16.81 18.99 -6.86
C GLY A 167 -17.15 20.26 -6.09
N ALA A 168 -18.27 20.26 -5.37
CA ALA A 168 -18.55 21.27 -4.36
C ALA A 168 -17.95 20.87 -3.00
N ASP A 169 -17.68 21.85 -2.13
CA ASP A 169 -17.32 21.58 -0.74
C ASP A 169 -18.37 20.67 -0.09
N GLY A 170 -17.94 19.58 0.55
CA GLY A 170 -18.84 18.61 1.17
C GLY A 170 -19.37 17.51 0.24
N ASP A 171 -19.13 17.58 -1.08
CA ASP A 171 -19.68 16.62 -2.05
C ASP A 171 -18.99 15.24 -1.96
N ARG A 172 -17.65 15.24 -2.02
CA ARG A 172 -16.85 14.00 -1.96
C ARG A 172 -16.11 13.79 -0.64
N ARG A 173 -15.97 14.86 0.15
CA ARG A 173 -15.36 14.83 1.48
C ARG A 173 -16.29 15.51 2.47
N THR A 174 -16.75 14.77 3.47
CA THR A 174 -17.62 15.27 4.54
C THR A 174 -16.90 15.25 5.88
N GLU A 175 -17.38 16.04 6.84
CA GLU A 175 -16.93 15.95 8.23
C GLU A 175 -17.34 14.58 8.83
N PRO A 176 -16.42 13.84 9.48
CA PRO A 176 -16.78 12.58 10.11
C PRO A 176 -17.83 12.78 11.22
N PRO A 177 -18.96 12.06 11.21
CA PRO A 177 -20.09 12.34 12.10
C PRO A 177 -19.81 12.04 13.58
N ARG A 178 -18.77 11.26 13.87
CA ARG A 178 -18.37 10.92 15.25
C ARG A 178 -17.49 11.99 15.92
N THR A 179 -17.08 13.01 15.18
CA THR A 179 -16.16 14.06 15.66
C THR A 179 -16.55 15.44 15.10
N PRO A 180 -17.76 15.96 15.41
CA PRO A 180 -18.15 17.29 14.99
C PRO A 180 -17.31 18.39 15.66
N ARG A 181 -17.25 19.58 15.06
CA ARG A 181 -16.72 20.80 15.70
C ARG A 181 -17.34 21.00 17.09
N LEU A 182 -16.49 21.36 18.05
CA LEU A 182 -16.85 21.65 19.45
C LEU A 182 -17.62 22.98 19.59
#